data_AF-M7A9L1-F1
#
_entry.id   AF-M7A9L1-F1
#
_cell.length_a   1.000
_cell.length_b   1.000
_cell.length_c   1.000
_cell.angle_alpha   90.00
_cell.angle_beta   90.00
_cell.angle_gamma   90.00
#
_symmetry.space_group_name_H-M   'P 1'
#
loop_
_entity.id
_entity.type
_entity.pdbx_description
1 polymer ?
#
loop_
_entity_poly.entity_id
_entity_poly.type
_entity_poly.pdbx_seq_one_letter_code
_entity_poly.pdbx_strand_id
1 'polypeptide(L)'
;MAGVDEIKLALVADAYSRTYRSQAFSIAKSEKTIRTSNGLRLIPDIVFGSTTSLSRILPVFDSTPAVITLDQTLLKIGEIYGRSTADFVALILEYPYF
;
A
#
# COMPACT_ATOMS: atom_id res chain seq x y z
N MET A 1 -10.35 -19.24 -1.73
CA MET A 1 -9.18 -18.44 -2.15
C MET A 1 -9.55 -16.99 -1.89
N ALA A 2 -9.10 -16.41 -0.79
CA ALA A 2 -9.38 -15.02 -0.46
C ALA A 2 -8.53 -14.13 -1.39
N GLY A 3 -9.17 -13.17 -2.06
CA GLY A 3 -8.44 -12.14 -2.81
C GLY A 3 -7.63 -11.25 -1.87
N VAL A 4 -6.89 -10.28 -2.40
CA VAL A 4 -6.20 -9.30 -1.56
C VAL A 4 -7.19 -8.59 -0.62
N ASP A 5 -6.79 -8.33 0.62
CA ASP A 5 -7.56 -7.49 1.55
C ASP A 5 -7.56 -6.05 1.02
N GLU A 6 -8.72 -5.57 0.61
CA GLU A 6 -8.87 -4.25 0.01
C GLU A 6 -8.61 -3.10 0.99
N ILE A 7 -8.88 -3.29 2.28
CA ILE A 7 -8.69 -2.24 3.29
C ILE A 7 -7.20 -2.04 3.51
N LYS A 8 -6.44 -3.14 3.68
CA LYS A 8 -4.98 -3.07 3.79
C LYS A 8 -4.36 -2.46 2.55
N LEU A 9 -4.82 -2.90 1.37
CA LEU A 9 -4.33 -2.36 0.09
C LEU A 9 -4.53 -0.84 0.00
N ALA A 10 -5.74 -0.36 0.30
CA ALA A 10 -6.08 1.04 0.21
C ALA A 10 -5.26 1.89 1.21
N LEU A 11 -5.19 1.47 2.48
CA LEU A 11 -4.46 2.22 3.51
C LEU A 11 -2.97 2.34 3.19
N VAL A 12 -2.34 1.24 2.77
CA VAL A 12 -0.90 1.25 2.45
C VAL A 12 -0.62 2.07 1.19
N ALA A 13 -1.42 1.92 0.14
CA ALA A 13 -1.26 2.69 -1.09
C ALA A 13 -1.48 4.20 -0.87
N ASP A 14 -2.49 4.58 -0.07
CA ASP A 14 -2.78 5.97 0.27
C ASP A 14 -1.64 6.59 1.10
N ALA A 15 -1.15 5.89 2.13
CA ALA A 15 -0.05 6.36 2.96
C ALA A 15 1.23 6.64 2.15
N TYR A 16 1.64 5.73 1.26
CA TYR A 16 2.80 5.96 0.39
C TYR A 16 2.57 7.12 -0.60
N SER A 17 1.37 7.25 -1.14
CA SER A 17 1.03 8.34 -2.08
C SER A 17 1.10 9.71 -1.42
N ARG A 18 0.75 9.80 -0.13
CA ARG A 18 0.81 11.04 0.68
C ARG A 18 2.22 11.43 1.14
N THR A 19 3.23 10.60 0.89
CA THR A 19 4.62 11.03 1.09
C THR A 19 5.04 12.11 0.10
N TYR A 20 4.34 12.25 -1.03
CA TYR A 20 4.73 13.04 -2.21
C TYR A 20 6.14 12.74 -2.74
N ARG A 21 6.71 11.60 -2.33
CA ARG A 21 8.06 11.12 -2.68
C ARG A 21 8.03 9.73 -3.31
N SER A 22 6.85 9.14 -3.43
CA SER A 22 6.60 7.85 -4.08
C SER A 22 5.23 7.82 -4.74
N GLN A 23 5.07 6.92 -5.71
CA GLN A 23 3.80 6.57 -6.32
C GLN A 23 3.52 5.09 -6.07
N ALA A 24 2.32 4.77 -5.60
CA ALA A 24 1.89 3.40 -5.39
C ALA A 24 1.30 2.83 -6.69
N PHE A 25 1.65 1.58 -7.01
CA PHE A 25 1.11 0.83 -8.14
C PHE A 25 0.68 -0.56 -7.68
N SER A 26 -0.45 -1.03 -8.20
CA SER A 26 -0.90 -2.41 -8.05
C SER A 26 -0.22 -3.32 -9.09
N ILE A 27 0.27 -4.47 -8.63
CA ILE A 27 1.00 -5.43 -9.47
C ILE A 27 0.28 -6.77 -9.45
N ALA A 28 0.09 -7.35 -10.63
CA ALA A 28 -0.54 -8.66 -10.78
C ALA A 28 0.14 -9.50 -11.88
N LYS A 29 -0.16 -10.80 -11.94
CA LYS A 29 0.37 -11.68 -12.99
C LYS A 29 -0.22 -11.40 -14.40
N SER A 30 -1.28 -10.61 -14.49
CA SER A 30 -1.95 -10.25 -15.75
C SER A 30 -2.80 -9.00 -15.55
N GLU A 31 -3.23 -8.37 -16.64
CA GLU A 31 -4.15 -7.21 -16.64
C GLU A 31 -5.61 -7.55 -16.30
N LYS A 32 -5.93 -8.84 -16.10
CA LYS A 32 -7.28 -9.27 -15.75
C LYS A 32 -7.71 -8.66 -14.41
N THR A 33 -8.95 -8.19 -14.36
CA THR A 33 -9.55 -7.70 -13.11
C THR A 33 -9.50 -8.77 -12.02
N ILE A 34 -9.06 -8.39 -10.83
CA ILE A 34 -8.98 -9.24 -9.64
C ILE A 34 -10.13 -8.90 -8.70
N ARG A 35 -10.77 -9.92 -8.13
CA ARG A 35 -11.75 -9.73 -7.05
C ARG A 35 -11.03 -9.76 -5.70
N THR A 36 -11.18 -8.71 -4.90
CA THR A 36 -10.63 -8.60 -3.55
C THR A 36 -11.39 -9.49 -2.56
N SER A 37 -10.90 -9.59 -1.32
CA SER A 37 -11.49 -10.42 -0.27
C SER A 37 -12.98 -10.13 -0.03
N ASN A 38 -13.37 -8.85 0.02
CA ASN A 38 -14.76 -8.44 0.25
C ASN A 38 -15.48 -8.03 -1.04
N GLY A 39 -14.91 -8.34 -2.21
CA GLY A 39 -15.64 -8.37 -3.48
C GLY A 39 -15.48 -7.15 -4.38
N LEU A 40 -14.62 -6.18 -4.04
CA LEU A 40 -14.23 -5.12 -4.97
C LEU A 40 -13.51 -5.70 -6.20
N ARG A 41 -13.57 -4.95 -7.30
CA ARG A 41 -12.92 -5.27 -8.56
C ARG A 41 -11.72 -4.35 -8.76
N LEU A 42 -10.51 -4.90 -8.67
CA LEU A 42 -9.26 -4.19 -8.88
C LEU A 42 -8.72 -4.43 -10.29
N ILE A 43 -8.46 -3.36 -11.03
CA ILE A 43 -7.73 -3.41 -12.32
C ILE A 43 -6.25 -3.17 -11.99
N PRO A 44 -5.34 -4.13 -12.27
CA PRO A 44 -3.92 -3.95 -11.97
C PRO A 44 -3.28 -2.86 -12.83
N ASP A 45 -2.37 -2.07 -12.24
CA ASP A 45 -1.60 -1.04 -12.97
C ASP A 45 -0.45 -1.65 -13.77
N ILE A 46 0.19 -2.68 -13.21
CA ILE A 46 1.41 -3.29 -13.76
C ILE A 46 1.29 -4.81 -13.80
N VAL A 47 1.67 -5.39 -14.94
CA VAL A 47 1.88 -6.84 -15.07
C VAL A 47 3.27 -7.20 -14.56
N PHE A 48 3.33 -8.17 -13.64
CA PHE A 48 4.59 -8.68 -13.10
C PHE A 48 5.48 -9.22 -14.22
N GLY A 49 6.74 -8.76 -14.26
CA GLY A 49 7.69 -9.10 -15.32
C GLY A 49 7.61 -8.20 -16.56
N SER A 50 6.82 -7.12 -16.54
CA SER A 50 6.90 -6.06 -17.55
C SER A 50 8.24 -5.30 -17.45
N THR A 51 8.49 -4.43 -18.43
CA THR A 51 9.69 -3.56 -18.46
C THR A 51 9.63 -2.40 -17.46
N THR A 52 8.55 -2.26 -16.67
CA THR A 52 8.40 -1.18 -15.69
C THR A 52 9.33 -1.41 -14.50
N SER A 53 10.29 -0.50 -14.31
CA SER A 53 11.22 -0.55 -13.16
C SER A 53 10.53 -0.04 -11.89
N LEU A 54 10.51 -0.89 -10.86
CA LEU A 54 9.94 -0.57 -9.55
C LEU A 54 11.05 -0.45 -8.52
N SER A 55 11.13 0.68 -7.83
CA SER A 55 12.13 0.89 -6.78
C SER A 55 11.91 -0.01 -5.56
N ARG A 56 10.67 -0.46 -5.33
CA ARG A 56 10.30 -1.33 -4.22
C ARG A 56 9.03 -2.13 -4.57
N ILE A 57 9.00 -3.37 -4.12
CA ILE A 57 7.79 -4.21 -4.07
C ILE A 57 7.49 -4.46 -2.60
N LEU A 58 6.24 -4.22 -2.19
CA LEU A 58 5.79 -4.47 -0.83
C LEU A 58 5.47 -5.95 -0.62
N PRO A 59 5.65 -6.50 0.59
CA PRO A 59 5.28 -7.88 0.88
C PRO A 59 3.77 -8.10 0.71
N VAL A 60 3.39 -9.35 0.48
CA VAL A 60 1.98 -9.75 0.46
C VAL A 60 1.38 -9.55 1.85
N PHE A 61 0.16 -9.02 1.92
CA PHE A 61 -0.55 -8.86 3.19
C PHE A 61 -0.82 -10.21 3.84
N ASP A 62 -0.48 -10.32 5.12
CA ASP A 62 -0.77 -11.48 5.96
C ASP A 62 -2.08 -11.27 6.74
N SER A 63 -2.28 -12.02 7.83
CA SER A 63 -3.46 -11.92 8.69
C SER A 63 -3.43 -10.72 9.66
N THR A 64 -2.38 -9.89 9.67
CA THR A 64 -2.25 -8.73 10.56
C THR A 64 -3.42 -7.75 10.36
N PRO A 65 -4.06 -7.22 11.41
CA PRO A 65 -5.16 -6.26 11.26
C PRO A 65 -4.75 -5.02 10.46
N ALA A 66 -5.68 -4.45 9.67
CA ALA A 66 -5.37 -3.36 8.75
C ALA A 66 -4.82 -2.10 9.42
N VAL A 67 -5.29 -1.79 10.63
CA VAL A 67 -4.77 -0.67 11.43
C VAL A 67 -3.30 -0.88 11.83
N ILE A 68 -2.92 -2.10 12.22
CA ILE A 68 -1.54 -2.45 12.56
C ILE A 68 -0.66 -2.43 11.29
N THR A 69 -1.20 -2.84 10.15
CA THR A 69 -0.51 -2.70 8.85
C THR A 69 -0.27 -1.22 8.49
N LEU A 70 -1.18 -0.31 8.83
CA LEU A 70 -0.98 1.12 8.66
C LEU A 70 0.13 1.65 9.58
N ASP A 71 0.13 1.27 10.86
CA ASP A 71 1.20 1.64 11.81
C ASP A 71 2.58 1.23 11.29
N GLN A 72 2.71 -0.03 10.86
CA GLN A 72 3.94 -0.57 10.29
C GLN A 72 4.36 0.17 9.01
N THR A 73 3.39 0.58 8.20
CA THR A 73 3.63 1.34 6.98
C THR A 73 4.16 2.73 7.29
N LEU A 74 3.58 3.43 8.26
CA LEU A 74 4.03 4.74 8.71
C LEU A 74 5.44 4.66 9.34
N LEU A 75 5.73 3.62 10.13
CA LEU A 75 7.08 3.34 10.62
C LEU A 75 8.06 3.17 9.45
N LYS A 76 7.66 2.41 8.43
CA LYS A 76 8.51 2.16 7.26
C LYS A 76 8.74 3.41 6.42
N ILE A 77 7.73 4.25 6.26
CA ILE A 77 7.86 5.58 5.65
C ILE A 77 8.87 6.41 6.44
N GLY A 78 8.81 6.37 7.78
CA GLY A 78 9.76 7.05 8.66
C GLY A 78 11.20 6.58 8.46
N GLU A 79 11.42 5.28 8.31
CA GLU A 79 12.74 4.70 8.04
C GLU A 79 13.30 5.12 6.67
N ILE A 80 12.44 5.20 5.64
CA ILE A 80 12.87 5.46 4.26
C ILE A 80 13.03 6.97 3.99
N TYR A 81 12.08 7.76 4.48
CA TYR A 81 11.93 9.18 4.12
C TYR A 81 12.18 10.14 5.30
N GLY A 82 12.32 9.62 6.52
CA GLY A 82 12.51 10.39 7.75
C GLY A 82 11.24 10.50 8.59
N ARG A 83 11.39 10.60 9.91
CA ARG A 83 10.26 10.66 10.86
C ARG A 83 9.28 11.78 10.55
N SER A 84 9.76 12.97 10.16
CA SER A 84 8.91 14.10 9.79
C SER A 84 7.98 13.81 8.60
N THR A 85 8.39 12.96 7.65
CA THR A 85 7.52 12.54 6.55
C THR A 85 6.42 11.60 7.05
N ALA A 86 6.75 10.67 7.96
CA ALA A 86 5.74 9.78 8.54
C ALA A 86 4.71 10.56 9.39
N ASP A 87 5.18 11.49 10.23
CA ASP A 87 4.29 12.33 11.05
C ASP A 87 3.38 13.20 10.16
N PHE A 88 3.91 13.73 9.06
CA PHE A 88 3.12 14.49 8.08
C PHE A 88 2.05 13.61 7.40
N VAL A 89 2.39 12.39 6.97
CA VAL A 89 1.42 11.45 6.39
C VAL A 89 0.33 11.10 7.40
N ALA A 90 0.70 10.80 8.65
CA ALA A 90 -0.26 10.51 9.72
C ALA A 90 -1.22 11.68 9.97
N LEU A 91 -0.71 12.91 9.97
CA LEU A 91 -1.52 14.13 10.09
C LEU A 91 -2.55 14.25 8.96
N ILE A 92 -2.15 14.09 7.69
CA ILE A 92 -3.08 14.19 6.55
C ILE A 92 -4.12 13.06 6.59
N LEU A 93 -3.75 11.88 7.09
CA LEU A 93 -4.67 10.76 7.27
C LEU A 93 -5.61 10.93 8.48
N GLU A 94 -5.46 12.00 9.27
CA GLU A 94 -6.15 12.19 10.54
C GLU A 94 -5.99 10.96 11.45
N TYR A 95 -4.78 10.40 11.49
CA TYR A 95 -4.46 9.22 12.26
C TYR A 95 -3.65 9.62 13.50
N PRO A 96 -4.32 10.11 14.57
CA PRO A 96 -3.64 10.55 15.77
C PRO A 96 -2.99 9.34 16.46
N TYR A 97 -1.84 9.57 17.11
CA TYR A 97 -1.10 8.59 17.93
C TYR A 97 -0.15 7.62 17.21
N PHE A 98 0.33 7.98 16.03
CA PHE A 98 1.52 7.36 15.41
C PHE A 98 2.85 7.78 16.06
#